data_AF-A0A3A4X732-F1
#
_entry.id   AF-A0A3A4X732-F1
#
_cell.length_a   1.000
_cell.length_b   1.000
_cell.length_c   1.000
_cell.angle_alpha   90.00
_cell.angle_beta   90.00
_cell.angle_gamma   90.00
#
_symmetry.space_group_name_H-M   'P 1'
#
loop_
_entity.id
_entity.type
_entity.pdbx_description
1 polymer ?
#
loop_
_entity_poly.entity_id
_entity_poly.type
_entity_poly.pdbx_seq_one_letter_code
_entity_poly.pdbx_strand_id
1 'polypeptide(L)'
;MFAWWHSLESVIAFNIWMQMLAMLGAALATVSILLLWVHGNRMTRFLVEREESAAKKIKAVEKAAEQIRKELLATQQNHDIVDQRRRLAEMDADALRKEVEKTRKGYAEAEGALKERIEELKGMNITQTQGRETARTTGGTVQRGGPDSKQYKMLAKLLSSGPKGELDIISMLEDPRSHEIALEMKKIFNEQGWSTSEIIQSAFSHPPEGFVLVIHSKQTAPSYSKFLQRTLTTIGVPVSAQINNKYREWSISMVVGHTE
;
A
#
# COMPACT_ATOMS: atom_id res chain seq x y z
N MET A 1 -74.93 66.09 -43.09
CA MET A 1 -73.70 65.37 -42.71
C MET A 1 -73.56 64.20 -43.69
N PHE A 2 -72.94 64.30 -44.86
CA PHE A 2 -71.56 64.66 -45.14
C PHE A 2 -71.45 65.16 -46.60
N ALA A 3 -71.28 66.46 -46.82
CA ALA A 3 -71.07 67.04 -48.17
C ALA A 3 -69.68 66.71 -48.75
N TRP A 4 -68.81 66.10 -47.95
CA TRP A 4 -67.43 65.81 -48.33
C TRP A 4 -67.28 64.57 -49.22
N TRP A 5 -68.33 63.79 -49.48
CA TRP A 5 -68.26 62.57 -50.32
C TRP A 5 -68.58 62.81 -51.81
N HIS A 6 -68.97 64.02 -52.20
CA HIS A 6 -69.38 64.31 -53.58
C HIS A 6 -68.26 64.82 -54.49
N SER A 7 -67.07 65.12 -53.98
CA SER A 7 -65.91 65.43 -54.82
C SER A 7 -65.08 64.16 -55.07
N LEU A 8 -64.70 63.92 -56.34
CA LEU A 8 -63.79 62.82 -56.70
C LEU A 8 -62.49 62.87 -55.89
N GLU A 9 -62.02 64.07 -55.57
CA GLU A 9 -60.79 64.30 -54.81
C GLU A 9 -60.84 63.75 -53.37
N SER A 10 -61.98 63.85 -52.67
CA SER A 10 -62.08 63.37 -51.29
C SER A 10 -62.13 61.84 -51.20
N VAL A 11 -62.75 61.18 -52.19
CA VAL A 11 -62.79 59.72 -52.30
C VAL A 11 -61.39 59.18 -52.59
N ILE A 12 -60.63 59.85 -53.47
CA ILE A 12 -59.23 59.50 -53.75
C ILE A 12 -58.36 59.69 -52.51
N ALA A 13 -58.49 60.81 -51.80
CA ALA A 13 -57.73 61.09 -50.58
C ALA A 13 -58.01 60.06 -49.48
N PHE A 14 -59.29 59.67 -49.30
CA PHE A 14 -59.68 58.65 -48.34
C PHE A 14 -59.10 57.27 -48.69
N ASN A 15 -59.12 56.87 -49.97
CA ASN A 15 -58.54 55.62 -50.42
C ASN A 15 -57.01 55.57 -50.18
N ILE A 16 -56.30 56.66 -50.47
CA ILE A 16 -54.86 56.76 -50.18
C ILE A 16 -54.60 56.62 -48.67
N TRP A 17 -55.42 57.25 -47.84
CA TRP A 17 -55.27 57.16 -46.39
C TRP A 17 -55.52 55.74 -45.87
N MET A 18 -56.54 55.05 -46.39
CA MET A 18 -56.80 53.64 -46.09
C MET A 18 -55.67 52.71 -46.54
N GLN A 19 -55.08 52.95 -47.72
CA GLN A 19 -53.92 52.20 -48.19
C GLN A 19 -52.70 52.41 -47.29
N MET A 20 -52.43 53.65 -46.87
CA MET A 20 -51.34 53.94 -45.92
C MET A 20 -51.55 53.21 -44.60
N LEU A 21 -52.78 53.19 -44.09
CA LEU A 21 -53.12 52.52 -42.83
C LEU A 21 -52.99 50.99 -42.95
N ALA A 22 -53.38 50.40 -44.08
CA ALA A 22 -53.17 48.99 -44.39
C ALA A 22 -51.68 48.63 -44.50
N MET A 23 -50.87 49.46 -45.16
CA MET A 23 -49.41 49.25 -45.23
C MET A 23 -48.77 49.31 -43.85
N LEU A 24 -49.21 50.23 -42.99
CA LEU A 24 -48.72 50.35 -41.62
C LEU A 24 -49.08 49.12 -40.78
N GLY A 25 -50.31 48.61 -40.92
CA GLY A 25 -50.74 47.37 -40.30
C GLY A 25 -49.94 46.16 -40.77
N ALA A 26 -49.66 46.05 -42.07
CA ALA A 26 -48.83 44.98 -42.63
C ALA A 26 -47.38 45.06 -42.12
N ALA A 27 -46.80 46.27 -42.04
CA ALA A 27 -45.47 46.48 -41.48
C ALA A 27 -45.40 46.04 -40.01
N LEU A 28 -46.39 46.42 -39.19
CA LEU A 28 -46.45 46.00 -37.79
C LEU A 28 -46.61 44.48 -37.63
N ALA A 29 -47.43 43.85 -38.47
CA ALA A 29 -47.61 42.40 -38.45
C ALA A 29 -46.30 41.65 -38.79
N THR A 30 -45.58 42.09 -39.82
CA THR A 30 -44.28 41.48 -40.20
C THR A 30 -43.23 41.65 -39.10
N VAL A 31 -43.15 42.83 -38.48
CA VAL A 31 -42.26 43.07 -37.33
C VAL A 31 -42.63 42.16 -36.15
N SER A 32 -43.91 42.02 -35.84
CA SER A 32 -44.39 41.17 -34.74
C SER A 32 -44.05 39.69 -34.97
N ILE A 33 -44.23 39.18 -36.20
CA ILE A 33 -43.86 37.81 -36.57
C ILE A 33 -42.35 37.60 -36.43
N LEU A 34 -41.54 38.58 -36.85
CA LEU A 34 -40.08 38.50 -36.75
C LEU A 34 -39.63 38.48 -35.29
N LEU A 35 -40.22 39.32 -34.43
CA LEU A 35 -39.95 39.32 -33.00
C LEU A 35 -40.36 38.00 -32.33
N LEU A 36 -41.54 37.47 -32.66
CA LEU A 36 -42.00 36.15 -32.18
C LEU A 36 -41.02 35.04 -32.57
N TRP A 37 -40.53 35.07 -33.82
CA TRP A 37 -39.57 34.08 -34.31
C TRP A 37 -38.22 34.19 -33.58
N VAL A 38 -37.69 35.41 -33.41
CA VAL A 38 -36.43 35.64 -32.67
C VAL A 38 -36.55 35.25 -31.21
N HIS A 39 -37.63 35.64 -30.53
CA HIS A 39 -37.87 35.27 -29.14
C HIS A 39 -38.09 33.77 -28.97
N GLY A 40 -38.84 33.14 -29.88
CA GLY A 40 -39.03 31.70 -29.90
C GLY A 40 -37.71 30.95 -30.02
N ASN A 41 -36.88 31.33 -30.99
CA ASN A 41 -35.55 30.71 -31.18
C ASN A 41 -34.59 30.95 -30.01
N ARG A 42 -34.67 32.11 -29.35
CA ARG A 42 -33.87 32.35 -28.14
C ARG A 42 -34.36 31.47 -26.99
N MET A 43 -35.67 31.38 -26.79
CA MET A 43 -36.25 30.59 -25.70
C MET A 43 -35.97 29.09 -25.85
N THR A 44 -36.08 28.54 -27.07
CA THR A 44 -35.74 27.13 -27.33
C THR A 44 -34.29 26.84 -27.02
N ARG A 45 -33.35 27.72 -27.40
CA ARG A 45 -31.93 27.58 -27.04
C ARG A 45 -31.72 27.60 -25.52
N PHE A 46 -32.35 28.53 -24.81
CA PHE A 46 -32.25 28.58 -23.35
C PHE A 46 -32.80 27.33 -22.68
N LEU A 47 -33.90 26.76 -23.18
CA LEU A 47 -34.47 25.52 -22.65
C LEU A 47 -33.53 24.33 -22.87
N VAL A 48 -32.96 24.20 -24.07
CA VAL A 48 -31.98 23.14 -24.39
C VAL A 48 -30.74 23.27 -23.51
N GLU A 49 -30.17 24.47 -23.38
CA GLU A 49 -28.98 24.69 -22.53
C GLU A 49 -29.26 24.39 -21.06
N ARG A 50 -30.47 24.73 -20.57
CA ARG A 50 -30.89 24.41 -19.21
C ARG A 50 -31.04 22.91 -19.01
N GLU A 51 -31.66 22.19 -19.95
CA GLU A 51 -31.78 20.72 -19.91
C GLU A 51 -30.41 20.05 -19.95
N GLU A 52 -29.50 20.49 -20.81
CA GLU A 52 -28.13 19.98 -20.85
C GLU A 52 -27.39 20.22 -19.54
N SER A 53 -27.53 21.41 -18.96
CA SER A 53 -26.91 21.73 -17.66
C SER A 53 -27.47 20.86 -16.53
N ALA A 54 -28.77 20.58 -16.55
CA ALA A 54 -29.42 19.70 -15.58
C ALA A 54 -28.94 18.26 -15.76
N ALA A 55 -28.87 17.76 -16.99
CA ALA A 55 -28.38 16.43 -17.30
C ALA A 55 -26.90 16.26 -16.88
N LYS A 56 -26.06 17.28 -17.08
CA LYS A 56 -24.67 17.28 -16.59
C LYS A 56 -24.60 17.21 -15.07
N LYS A 57 -25.44 17.98 -14.37
CA LYS A 57 -25.53 17.94 -12.89
C LYS A 57 -26.00 16.58 -12.39
N ILE A 58 -27.02 15.98 -13.01
CA ILE A 58 -27.51 14.64 -12.66
C ILE A 58 -26.40 13.60 -12.83
N LYS A 59 -25.69 13.60 -13.97
CA LYS A 59 -24.56 12.69 -14.20
C LYS A 59 -23.42 12.91 -13.21
N ALA A 60 -23.14 14.15 -12.81
CA ALA A 60 -22.12 14.44 -11.81
C ALA A 60 -22.50 13.88 -10.44
N VAL A 61 -23.78 14.04 -10.03
CA VAL A 61 -24.31 13.48 -8.79
C VAL A 61 -24.32 11.95 -8.82
N GLU A 62 -24.70 11.35 -9.95
CA GLU A 62 -24.67 9.90 -10.14
C GLU A 62 -23.25 9.34 -10.00
N LYS A 63 -22.25 9.97 -10.64
CA LYS A 63 -20.84 9.60 -10.47
C LYS A 63 -20.37 9.76 -9.03
N ALA A 64 -20.77 10.83 -8.36
CA ALA A 64 -20.44 11.03 -6.94
C ALA A 64 -21.08 9.93 -6.07
N ALA A 65 -22.33 9.55 -6.34
CA ALA A 65 -23.01 8.47 -5.64
C ALA A 65 -22.34 7.10 -5.90
N GLU A 66 -21.92 6.82 -7.14
CA GLU A 66 -21.15 5.63 -7.47
C GLU A 66 -19.80 5.60 -6.75
N GLN A 67 -19.11 6.74 -6.67
CA GLN A 67 -17.84 6.85 -5.97
C GLN A 67 -18.03 6.60 -4.47
N ILE A 68 -19.03 7.23 -3.84
CA ILE A 68 -19.37 7.00 -2.43
C ILE A 68 -19.70 5.52 -2.20
N ARG A 69 -20.44 4.86 -3.11
CA ARG A 69 -20.74 3.44 -3.00
C ARG A 69 -19.49 2.57 -3.07
N LYS A 70 -18.53 2.90 -3.95
CA LYS A 70 -17.24 2.20 -4.04
C LYS A 70 -16.40 2.41 -2.78
N GLU A 71 -16.34 3.65 -2.28
CA GLU A 71 -15.65 3.97 -1.04
C GLU A 71 -16.27 3.24 0.15
N LEU A 72 -17.61 3.19 0.25
CA LEU A 72 -18.31 2.47 1.30
C LEU A 72 -17.99 0.97 1.26
N LEU A 73 -18.03 0.34 0.08
CA LEU A 73 -17.65 -1.07 -0.08
C LEU A 73 -16.19 -1.32 0.32
N ALA A 74 -15.27 -0.45 -0.07
CA ALA A 74 -13.86 -0.56 0.32
C ALA A 74 -13.67 -0.40 1.84
N THR A 75 -14.37 0.54 2.47
CA THR A 75 -14.34 0.70 3.93
C THR A 75 -14.93 -0.51 4.66
N GLN A 76 -16.02 -1.09 4.15
CA GLN A 76 -16.62 -2.30 4.70
C GLN A 76 -15.68 -3.50 4.62
N GLN A 77 -15.05 -3.72 3.46
CA GLN A 77 -14.05 -4.78 3.28
C GLN A 77 -12.85 -4.59 4.23
N ASN A 78 -12.37 -3.35 4.39
CA ASN A 78 -11.30 -3.07 5.33
C ASN A 78 -11.70 -3.37 6.77
N HIS A 79 -12.94 -3.04 7.18
CA HIS A 79 -13.46 -3.41 8.49
C HIS A 79 -13.50 -4.92 8.68
N ASP A 80 -14.00 -5.69 7.71
CA ASP A 80 -14.05 -7.14 7.77
C ASP A 80 -12.64 -7.76 7.90
N ILE A 81 -11.66 -7.24 7.14
CA ILE A 81 -10.26 -7.69 7.23
C ILE A 81 -9.66 -7.40 8.61
N VAL A 82 -9.94 -6.22 9.17
CA VAL A 82 -9.46 -5.84 10.50
C VAL A 82 -10.08 -6.75 11.57
N ASP A 83 -11.37 -7.03 11.48
CA ASP A 83 -12.06 -7.92 12.40
C ASP A 83 -11.57 -9.37 12.28
N GLN A 84 -11.33 -9.86 11.07
CA GLN A 84 -10.70 -11.17 10.85
C GLN A 84 -9.30 -11.22 11.47
N ARG A 85 -8.47 -10.19 11.28
CA ARG A 85 -7.14 -10.12 11.89
C ARG A 85 -7.21 -10.08 13.41
N ARG A 86 -8.18 -9.38 13.97
CA ARG A 86 -8.39 -9.34 15.43
C ARG A 86 -8.75 -10.73 15.95
N ARG A 87 -9.68 -11.44 15.30
CA ARG A 87 -10.06 -12.81 15.70
C ARG A 87 -8.87 -13.77 15.61
N LEU A 88 -8.06 -13.67 14.56
CA LEU A 88 -6.83 -14.47 14.43
C LEU A 88 -5.84 -14.17 15.56
N ALA A 89 -5.62 -12.88 15.87
CA ALA A 89 -4.74 -12.49 16.98
C ALA A 89 -5.26 -12.96 18.35
N GLU A 90 -6.59 -12.95 18.57
CA GLU A 90 -7.21 -13.49 19.78
C GLU A 90 -7.01 -15.02 19.88
N MET A 91 -7.19 -15.75 18.77
CA MET A 91 -6.91 -17.20 18.72
C MET A 91 -5.44 -17.52 18.98
N ASP A 92 -4.52 -16.77 18.37
CA ASP A 92 -3.08 -16.95 18.56
C ASP A 92 -2.68 -16.66 20.01
N ALA A 93 -3.23 -15.59 20.62
CA ALA A 93 -2.99 -15.25 22.01
C ALA A 93 -3.49 -16.34 22.98
N ASP A 94 -4.66 -16.91 22.70
CA ASP A 94 -5.20 -18.02 23.50
C ASP A 94 -4.42 -19.32 23.31
N ALA A 95 -3.93 -19.60 22.11
CA ALA A 95 -3.01 -20.72 21.87
C ALA A 95 -1.70 -20.55 22.66
N LEU A 96 -1.13 -19.33 22.63
CA LEU A 96 0.08 -19.00 23.38
C LEU A 96 -0.13 -19.11 24.89
N ARG A 97 -1.28 -18.67 25.41
CA ARG A 97 -1.65 -18.86 26.83
C ARG A 97 -1.70 -20.33 27.21
N LYS A 98 -2.31 -21.19 26.39
CA LYS A 98 -2.36 -22.64 26.63
C LYS A 98 -0.97 -23.28 26.63
N GLU A 99 -0.09 -22.86 25.73
CA GLU A 99 1.29 -23.34 25.71
C GLU A 99 2.09 -22.87 26.94
N VAL A 100 1.91 -21.62 27.36
CA VAL A 100 2.53 -21.10 28.59
C VAL A 100 2.01 -21.84 29.83
N GLU A 101 0.72 -22.13 29.91
CA GLU A 101 0.17 -22.94 31.00
C GLU A 101 0.72 -24.37 30.99
N LYS A 102 0.82 -24.99 29.80
CA LYS A 102 1.37 -26.34 29.66
C LYS A 102 2.84 -26.39 30.05
N THR A 103 3.64 -25.43 29.60
CA THR A 103 5.06 -25.33 29.99
C THR A 103 5.20 -25.05 31.47
N ARG A 104 4.39 -24.15 32.05
CA ARG A 104 4.38 -23.89 33.50
C ARG A 104 4.04 -25.14 34.31
N LYS A 105 3.05 -25.94 33.88
CA LYS A 105 2.73 -27.24 34.51
C LYS A 105 3.90 -28.21 34.42
N GLY A 106 4.50 -28.35 33.23
CA GLY A 106 5.69 -29.19 33.04
C GLY A 106 6.88 -28.78 33.90
N TYR A 107 7.12 -27.48 34.08
CA TYR A 107 8.13 -26.98 35.00
C TYR A 107 7.78 -27.26 36.47
N ALA A 108 6.53 -27.10 36.88
CA ALA A 108 6.10 -27.41 38.24
C ALA A 108 6.23 -28.92 38.56
N GLU A 109 5.90 -29.79 37.62
CA GLU A 109 6.09 -31.25 37.72
C GLU A 109 7.59 -31.59 37.79
N ALA A 110 8.42 -30.99 36.93
CA ALA A 110 9.86 -31.19 36.95
C ALA A 110 10.50 -30.67 38.25
N GLU A 111 10.03 -29.54 38.81
CA GLU A 111 10.47 -29.02 40.10
C GLU A 111 10.03 -29.93 41.26
N GLY A 112 8.82 -30.50 41.18
CA GLY A 112 8.34 -31.51 42.13
C GLY A 112 9.22 -32.76 42.12
N ALA A 113 9.51 -33.31 40.95
CA ALA A 113 10.38 -34.47 40.78
C ALA A 113 11.84 -34.18 41.18
N LEU A 114 12.32 -32.94 40.96
CA LEU A 114 13.63 -32.50 41.46
C LEU A 114 13.64 -32.37 42.98
N LYS A 115 12.59 -31.84 43.61
CA LYS A 115 12.47 -31.78 45.08
C LYS A 115 12.44 -33.18 45.68
N GLU A 116 11.67 -34.09 45.08
CA GLU A 116 11.61 -35.49 45.51
C GLU A 116 12.97 -36.18 45.39
N ARG A 117 13.67 -36.03 44.26
CA ARG A 117 15.06 -36.51 44.09
C ARG A 117 16.04 -35.85 45.03
N ILE A 118 15.90 -34.55 45.31
CA ILE A 118 16.77 -33.83 46.26
C ILE A 118 16.51 -34.35 47.67
N GLU A 119 15.28 -34.66 48.04
CA GLU A 119 14.91 -35.23 49.34
C GLU A 119 15.42 -36.67 49.49
N GLU A 120 15.34 -37.48 48.42
CA GLU A 120 15.99 -38.79 48.30
C GLU A 120 17.53 -38.70 48.44
N LEU A 121 18.15 -37.75 47.74
CA LEU A 121 19.59 -37.50 47.80
C LEU A 121 20.03 -36.92 49.16
N LYS A 122 19.17 -36.17 49.84
CA LYS A 122 19.43 -35.67 51.21
C LYS A 122 19.43 -36.81 52.23
N GLY A 123 18.72 -37.90 51.96
CA GLY A 123 18.79 -39.15 52.71
C GLY A 123 20.05 -39.99 52.44
N MET A 124 20.72 -39.79 51.29
CA MET A 124 21.87 -40.62 50.88
C MET A 124 23.23 -39.91 50.93
N ASN A 125 23.31 -38.60 51.15
CA ASN A 125 24.57 -37.86 50.97
C ASN A 125 25.01 -37.04 52.20
N ILE A 126 25.45 -37.76 53.24
CA ILE A 126 26.58 -37.32 54.07
C ILE A 126 27.80 -38.03 53.49
N THR A 127 28.58 -37.35 52.66
CA THR A 127 30.05 -37.42 52.46
C THR A 127 30.37 -36.90 51.04
N GLN A 128 31.50 -36.23 50.88
CA GLN A 128 32.09 -35.71 49.63
C GLN A 128 31.72 -34.29 49.17
N THR A 129 32.37 -33.35 49.87
CA THR A 129 33.27 -32.31 49.37
C THR A 129 33.56 -32.15 47.86
N GLN A 130 33.65 -30.85 47.51
CA GLN A 130 34.51 -30.17 46.52
C GLN A 130 34.04 -29.95 45.07
N GLY A 131 34.20 -28.68 44.65
CA GLY A 131 34.46 -28.29 43.26
C GLY A 131 33.48 -27.29 42.66
N ARG A 132 33.66 -25.99 42.91
CA ARG A 132 33.02 -24.94 42.08
C ARG A 132 34.06 -23.94 41.59
N GLU A 133 34.62 -24.28 40.44
CA GLU A 133 35.31 -23.33 39.56
C GLU A 133 34.34 -22.25 39.09
N THR A 134 34.81 -21.01 39.11
CA THR A 134 34.07 -19.82 38.76
C THR A 134 34.36 -19.47 37.30
N ALA A 135 33.55 -19.98 36.37
CA ALA A 135 33.53 -19.49 34.99
C ALA A 135 32.72 -18.18 34.93
N ARG A 136 33.42 -17.05 34.97
CA ARG A 136 32.85 -15.72 34.68
C ARG A 136 33.15 -15.35 33.23
N THR A 137 32.08 -15.36 32.43
CA THR A 137 31.78 -14.36 31.38
C THR A 137 32.95 -13.87 30.52
N THR A 138 33.26 -14.62 29.47
CA THR A 138 33.83 -14.06 28.24
C THR A 138 32.72 -13.41 27.43
N GLY A 139 32.84 -12.08 27.27
CA GLY A 139 31.99 -11.29 26.38
C GLY A 139 32.13 -11.78 24.94
N GLY A 140 30.99 -11.93 24.27
CA GLY A 140 30.94 -12.26 22.85
C GLY A 140 31.56 -11.15 22.03
N THR A 141 32.76 -11.41 21.52
CA THR A 141 33.31 -10.79 20.32
C THR A 141 32.30 -10.91 19.19
N VAL A 142 31.87 -9.75 18.68
CA VAL A 142 31.14 -9.62 17.42
C VAL A 142 32.05 -10.16 16.32
N GLN A 143 31.84 -11.41 15.90
CA GLN A 143 32.49 -11.97 14.72
C GLN A 143 31.93 -11.27 13.49
N ARG A 144 32.72 -10.31 12.99
CA ARG A 144 32.69 -9.83 11.61
C ARG A 144 33.28 -10.94 10.72
N GLY A 145 32.58 -11.28 9.65
CA GLY A 145 33.06 -12.21 8.63
C GLY A 145 32.09 -13.38 8.40
N GLY A 146 31.19 -13.23 7.42
CA GLY A 146 30.33 -14.29 6.87
C GLY A 146 29.32 -14.96 7.83
N PRO A 147 28.13 -15.36 7.37
CA PRO A 147 27.28 -16.22 8.18
C PRO A 147 27.95 -17.59 8.38
N ASP A 148 28.09 -18.07 9.62
CA ASP A 148 28.53 -19.43 9.93
C ASP A 148 27.48 -20.45 9.42
N SER A 149 27.91 -21.68 9.10
CA SER A 149 27.07 -22.83 8.74
C SER A 149 25.85 -23.03 9.66
N LYS A 150 25.97 -22.70 10.95
CA LYS A 150 24.88 -22.71 11.93
C LYS A 150 23.90 -21.55 11.76
N GLN A 151 24.41 -20.36 11.46
CA GLN A 151 23.63 -19.16 11.15
C GLN A 151 22.81 -19.37 9.88
N TYR A 152 23.36 -20.04 8.87
CA TYR A 152 22.64 -20.40 7.65
C TYR A 152 21.48 -21.37 7.87
N LYS A 153 21.63 -22.37 8.74
CA LYS A 153 20.52 -23.28 9.10
C LYS A 153 19.42 -22.56 9.89
N MET A 154 19.80 -21.64 10.76
CA MET A 154 18.86 -20.80 11.49
C MET A 154 18.14 -19.82 10.55
N LEU A 155 18.84 -19.26 9.56
CA LEU A 155 18.29 -18.43 8.49
C LEU A 155 17.23 -19.19 7.71
N ALA A 156 17.54 -20.38 7.22
CA ALA A 156 16.59 -21.21 6.47
C ALA A 156 15.30 -21.46 7.28
N LYS A 157 15.43 -21.83 8.56
CA LYS A 157 14.27 -22.09 9.43
C LYS A 157 13.42 -20.84 9.69
N LEU A 158 14.04 -19.67 9.83
CA LEU A 158 13.30 -18.42 10.01
C LEU A 158 12.62 -18.02 8.69
N LEU A 159 13.33 -18.08 7.57
CA LEU A 159 12.79 -17.77 6.25
C LEU A 159 11.62 -18.66 5.83
N SER A 160 11.58 -19.94 6.25
CA SER A 160 10.45 -20.84 5.95
C SER A 160 9.13 -20.42 6.61
N SER A 161 9.21 -19.71 7.73
CA SER A 161 8.03 -19.19 8.46
C SER A 161 7.58 -17.79 8.00
N GLY A 162 8.34 -17.18 7.09
CA GLY A 162 8.15 -15.79 6.69
C GLY A 162 7.21 -15.56 5.50
N PRO A 163 6.71 -14.32 5.32
CA PRO A 163 6.03 -13.92 4.10
C PRO A 163 7.01 -13.98 2.92
N LYS A 164 6.67 -14.78 1.90
CA LYS A 164 7.49 -14.95 0.69
C LYS A 164 7.37 -13.72 -0.21
N GLY A 165 8.49 -13.31 -0.79
CA GLY A 165 8.57 -12.11 -1.61
C GLY A 165 9.60 -12.21 -2.72
N GLU A 166 9.68 -11.14 -3.50
CA GLU A 166 10.70 -10.91 -4.52
C GLU A 166 11.91 -10.22 -3.87
N LEU A 167 13.11 -10.72 -4.13
CA LEU A 167 14.35 -10.18 -3.58
C LEU A 167 15.39 -10.04 -4.69
N ASP A 168 15.85 -8.81 -4.91
CA ASP A 168 16.98 -8.55 -5.79
C ASP A 168 18.27 -8.66 -5.00
N ILE A 169 19.23 -9.44 -5.50
CA ILE A 169 20.53 -9.60 -4.84
C ILE A 169 21.59 -8.91 -5.70
N ILE A 170 22.31 -7.97 -5.08
CA ILE A 170 23.32 -7.15 -5.74
C ILE A 170 24.66 -7.45 -5.07
N SER A 171 25.63 -7.88 -5.87
CA SER A 171 27.03 -8.06 -5.46
C SER A 171 27.89 -6.91 -5.95
N MET A 172 29.03 -6.67 -5.30
CA MET A 172 29.97 -5.65 -5.76
C MET A 172 30.78 -6.14 -6.96
N LEU A 173 30.97 -5.27 -7.96
CA LEU A 173 31.64 -5.60 -9.23
C LEU A 173 33.15 -5.93 -9.07
N GLU A 174 33.76 -5.61 -7.92
CA GLU A 174 35.21 -5.72 -7.69
C GLU A 174 35.58 -6.60 -6.48
N ASP A 175 34.61 -7.31 -5.89
CA ASP A 175 34.86 -8.20 -4.74
C ASP A 175 34.34 -9.62 -5.01
N PRO A 176 35.23 -10.59 -5.28
CA PRO A 176 34.83 -11.98 -5.54
C PRO A 176 34.17 -12.63 -4.32
N ARG A 177 34.50 -12.23 -3.08
CA ARG A 177 33.88 -12.77 -1.87
C ARG A 177 32.44 -12.30 -1.73
N SER A 178 32.17 -11.02 -2.04
CA SER A 178 30.80 -10.49 -2.12
C SER A 178 29.93 -11.28 -3.10
N HIS A 179 30.51 -11.67 -4.23
CA HIS A 179 29.81 -12.48 -5.23
C HIS A 179 29.52 -13.91 -4.75
N GLU A 180 30.47 -14.57 -4.10
CA GLU A 180 30.28 -15.91 -3.51
C GLU A 180 29.20 -15.90 -2.43
N ILE A 181 29.24 -14.93 -1.51
CA ILE A 181 28.23 -14.77 -0.45
C ILE A 181 26.85 -14.47 -1.07
N ALA A 182 26.78 -13.65 -2.13
CA ALA A 182 25.54 -13.39 -2.86
C ALA A 182 24.97 -14.67 -3.50
N LEU A 183 25.81 -15.54 -4.05
CA LEU A 183 25.41 -16.85 -4.60
C LEU A 183 24.88 -17.78 -3.51
N GLU A 184 25.57 -17.86 -2.36
CA GLU A 184 25.11 -18.66 -1.22
C GLU A 184 23.76 -18.17 -0.70
N MET A 185 23.59 -16.86 -0.53
CA MET A 185 22.33 -16.27 -0.11
C MET A 185 21.23 -16.56 -1.14
N LYS A 186 21.50 -16.37 -2.42
CA LYS A 186 20.54 -16.68 -3.50
C LYS A 186 20.05 -18.12 -3.42
N LYS A 187 20.96 -19.07 -3.20
CA LYS A 187 20.63 -20.49 -3.06
C LYS A 187 19.68 -20.72 -1.89
N ILE A 188 19.97 -20.14 -0.72
CA ILE A 188 19.14 -20.30 0.48
C ILE A 188 17.74 -19.68 0.26
N PHE A 189 17.67 -18.46 -0.28
CA PHE A 189 16.39 -17.81 -0.55
C PHE A 189 15.54 -18.64 -1.53
N ASN A 190 16.14 -19.16 -2.61
CA ASN A 190 15.45 -20.04 -3.56
C ASN A 190 14.98 -21.36 -2.93
N GLU A 191 15.82 -22.01 -2.12
CA GLU A 191 15.46 -23.24 -1.39
C GLU A 191 14.29 -23.02 -0.42
N GLN A 192 14.15 -21.81 0.14
CA GLN A 192 13.03 -21.45 1.00
C GLN A 192 11.81 -20.89 0.22
N GLY A 193 11.84 -20.92 -1.11
CA GLY A 193 10.74 -20.54 -1.98
C GLY A 193 10.55 -19.03 -2.17
N TRP A 194 11.61 -18.23 -2.00
CA TRP A 194 11.63 -16.82 -2.37
C TRP A 194 11.94 -16.67 -3.87
N SER A 195 11.38 -15.64 -4.50
CA SER A 195 11.70 -15.32 -5.90
C SER A 195 12.92 -14.41 -5.91
N THR A 196 14.07 -14.94 -6.34
CA THR A 196 15.29 -14.14 -6.49
C THR A 196 15.60 -13.87 -7.96
N SER A 197 15.98 -12.64 -8.29
CA SER A 197 16.43 -12.26 -9.62
C SER A 197 17.87 -12.72 -9.88
N GLU A 198 18.38 -12.51 -11.09
CA GLU A 198 19.80 -12.71 -11.39
C GLU A 198 20.67 -11.79 -10.51
N ILE A 199 21.84 -12.29 -10.11
CA ILE A 199 22.73 -11.50 -9.24
C ILE A 199 23.29 -10.35 -10.06
N ILE A 200 22.93 -9.13 -9.70
CA ILE A 200 23.40 -7.93 -10.38
C ILE A 200 24.76 -7.57 -9.77
N GLN A 201 25.79 -7.44 -10.60
CA GLN A 201 27.05 -6.86 -10.17
C GLN A 201 27.01 -5.34 -10.38
N SER A 202 27.21 -4.57 -9.32
CA SER A 202 27.15 -3.11 -9.38
C SER A 202 28.40 -2.48 -8.77
N ALA A 203 28.87 -1.40 -9.38
CA ALA A 203 29.95 -0.58 -8.86
C ALA A 203 29.37 0.48 -7.92
N PHE A 204 29.86 0.52 -6.68
CA PHE A 204 29.44 1.50 -5.68
C PHE A 204 30.55 2.51 -5.42
N SER A 205 30.23 3.80 -5.50
CA SER A 205 31.22 4.87 -5.21
C SER A 205 31.70 4.87 -3.77
N HIS A 206 30.88 4.36 -2.85
CA HIS A 206 31.25 4.05 -1.47
C HIS A 206 30.78 2.62 -1.22
N PRO A 207 31.69 1.63 -1.16
CA PRO A 207 31.30 0.25 -0.97
C PRO A 207 30.63 0.10 0.40
N PRO A 208 29.40 -0.44 0.48
CA PRO A 208 28.78 -0.70 1.76
C PRO A 208 29.57 -1.79 2.51
N GLU A 209 29.61 -1.73 3.84
CA GLU A 209 30.13 -2.80 4.69
C GLU A 209 28.99 -3.74 5.09
N GLY A 210 29.19 -5.06 4.95
CA GLY A 210 28.21 -6.07 5.31
C GLY A 210 26.98 -6.09 4.40
N PHE A 211 25.79 -6.35 4.94
CA PHE A 211 24.57 -6.47 4.14
C PHE A 211 23.74 -5.18 4.24
N VAL A 212 23.31 -4.65 3.09
CA VAL A 212 22.46 -3.47 3.04
C VAL A 212 21.15 -3.81 2.36
N LEU A 213 20.05 -3.65 3.08
CA LEU A 213 18.70 -3.75 2.52
C LEU A 213 18.27 -2.37 2.03
N VAL A 214 18.01 -2.26 0.74
CA VAL A 214 17.59 -1.02 0.09
C VAL A 214 16.13 -1.15 -0.34
N ILE A 215 15.34 -0.14 0.02
CA ILE A 215 13.95 0.01 -0.40
C ILE A 215 13.77 1.35 -1.11
N HIS A 216 12.84 1.41 -2.08
CA HIS A 216 12.57 2.65 -2.80
C HIS A 216 12.08 3.76 -1.87
N SER A 217 11.04 3.51 -1.07
CA SER A 217 10.48 4.47 -0.12
C SER A 217 9.82 3.75 1.06
N LYS A 218 9.57 4.47 2.18
CA LYS A 218 8.81 3.91 3.31
C LYS A 218 7.35 3.56 2.96
N GLN A 219 6.78 4.22 1.95
CA GLN A 219 5.38 4.08 1.55
C GLN A 219 5.18 2.90 0.59
N THR A 220 6.18 2.64 -0.26
CA THR A 220 6.20 1.54 -1.23
C THR A 220 7.04 0.35 -0.76
N ALA A 221 7.41 0.32 0.52
CA ALA A 221 8.15 -0.79 1.11
C ALA A 221 7.24 -2.02 1.22
N PRO A 222 7.64 -3.17 0.67
CA PRO A 222 6.84 -4.38 0.79
C PRO A 222 6.75 -4.85 2.25
N SER A 223 5.66 -5.53 2.59
CA SER A 223 5.36 -5.98 3.97
C SER A 223 6.42 -6.91 4.55
N TYR A 224 7.13 -7.67 3.70
CA TYR A 224 8.20 -8.59 4.07
C TYR A 224 9.54 -7.91 4.39
N SER A 225 9.68 -6.60 4.17
CA SER A 225 10.93 -5.85 4.43
C SER A 225 11.35 -5.84 5.90
N LYS A 226 10.40 -5.54 6.79
CA LYS A 226 10.62 -5.57 8.24
C LYS A 226 10.94 -6.98 8.73
N PHE A 227 10.36 -8.00 8.09
CA PHE A 227 10.64 -9.39 8.40
C PHE A 227 12.09 -9.75 8.04
N LEU A 228 12.54 -9.45 6.82
CA LEU A 228 13.92 -9.73 6.40
C LEU A 228 14.96 -9.01 7.27
N GLN A 229 14.73 -7.73 7.56
CA GLN A 229 15.64 -6.96 8.42
C GLN A 229 15.77 -7.60 9.81
N ARG A 230 14.63 -8.00 10.42
CA ARG A 230 14.63 -8.66 11.73
C ARG A 230 15.29 -10.03 11.69
N THR A 231 14.99 -10.82 10.67
CA THR A 231 15.55 -12.17 10.50
C THR A 231 17.06 -12.12 10.39
N LEU A 232 17.61 -11.28 9.50
CA LEU A 232 19.06 -11.15 9.34
C LEU A 232 19.74 -10.60 10.60
N THR A 233 19.13 -9.62 11.27
CA THR A 233 19.64 -9.10 12.56
C THR A 233 19.64 -10.17 13.65
N THR A 234 18.62 -11.02 13.69
CA THR A 234 18.47 -12.11 14.69
C THR A 234 19.58 -13.15 14.54
N ILE A 235 20.08 -13.33 13.33
CA ILE A 235 21.12 -14.30 13.00
C ILE A 235 22.52 -13.74 13.30
N GLY A 236 22.61 -12.47 13.71
CA GLY A 236 23.86 -11.79 14.05
C GLY A 236 24.57 -11.18 12.84
N VAL A 237 23.88 -11.08 11.69
CA VAL A 237 24.44 -10.44 10.50
C VAL A 237 24.23 -8.93 10.61
N PRO A 238 25.28 -8.10 10.47
CA PRO A 238 25.13 -6.65 10.49
C PRO A 238 24.38 -6.21 9.23
N VAL A 239 23.14 -5.73 9.42
CA VAL A 239 22.28 -5.25 8.33
C VAL A 239 21.98 -3.78 8.49
N SER A 240 22.32 -3.00 7.46
CA SER A 240 21.91 -1.60 7.35
C SER A 240 20.70 -1.48 6.44
N ALA A 241 19.71 -0.66 6.81
CA ALA A 241 18.57 -0.38 5.95
C ALA A 241 18.71 1.02 5.34
N GLN A 242 18.61 1.13 4.02
CA GLN A 242 18.70 2.39 3.29
C GLN A 242 17.47 2.63 2.42
N ILE A 243 17.12 3.90 2.23
CA ILE A 243 16.05 4.31 1.33
C ILE A 243 16.70 4.99 0.14
N ASN A 244 16.41 4.49 -1.07
CA ASN A 244 16.97 5.05 -2.29
C ASN A 244 15.97 4.92 -3.44
N ASN A 245 15.52 6.07 -3.94
CA ASN A 245 14.49 6.17 -4.99
C ASN A 245 14.95 5.65 -6.36
N LYS A 246 16.22 5.23 -6.51
CA LYS A 246 16.72 4.61 -7.75
C LYS A 246 16.32 3.15 -7.90
N TYR A 247 15.88 2.50 -6.82
CA TYR A 247 15.53 1.08 -6.79
C TYR A 247 14.04 0.86 -7.06
N ARG A 248 13.66 -0.33 -7.51
CA ARG A 248 12.28 -0.61 -7.94
C ARG A 248 11.27 -0.50 -6.79
N GLU A 249 10.13 0.13 -7.04
CA GLU A 249 9.01 0.19 -6.08
C GLU A 249 8.46 -1.21 -5.77
N TRP A 250 7.94 -1.40 -4.55
CA TRP A 250 7.34 -2.68 -4.10
C TRP A 250 8.29 -3.87 -4.04
N SER A 251 9.60 -3.63 -4.13
CA SER A 251 10.66 -4.63 -4.06
C SER A 251 11.71 -4.28 -3.01
N ILE A 252 12.56 -5.25 -2.69
CA ILE A 252 13.73 -5.06 -1.82
C ILE A 252 14.96 -5.50 -2.59
N SER A 253 15.99 -4.67 -2.56
CA SER A 253 17.30 -5.03 -3.06
C SER A 253 18.25 -5.23 -1.88
N MET A 254 18.86 -6.41 -1.80
CA MET A 254 19.92 -6.72 -0.85
C MET A 254 21.27 -6.52 -1.53
N VAL A 255 22.00 -5.52 -1.09
CA VAL A 255 23.38 -5.28 -1.50
C VAL A 255 24.31 -6.03 -0.54
N VAL A 256 25.14 -6.91 -1.08
CA VAL A 256 26.19 -7.61 -0.35
C VAL A 256 27.47 -6.80 -0.52
N GLY A 257 27.85 -6.10 0.54
CA GLY A 257 29.02 -5.25 0.62
C GLY A 257 30.31 -5.99 0.97
N HIS A 258 31.35 -5.23 1.32
CA HIS A 258 32.63 -5.82 1.71
C HIS A 258 32.50 -6.52 3.07
N THR A 259 33.06 -7.72 3.15
CA THR A 259 33.22 -8.47 4.40
C THR A 259 34.71 -8.78 4.57
N GLU A 260 35.40 -8.00 5.40
CA GLU A 260 36.80 -8.26 5.80
C GLU A 260 36.91 -9.55 6.63
#